data_AF-A0A059AV56-F1
#
_entry.id   AF-A0A059AV56-F1
#
_cell.length_a   1.000
_cell.length_b   1.000
_cell.length_c   1.000
_cell.angle_alpha   90.00
_cell.angle_beta   90.00
_cell.angle_gamma   90.00
#
_symmetry.space_group_name_H-M   'P 1'
#
loop_
_entity.id
_entity.type
_entity.pdbx_description
1 polymer ?
#
loop_
_entity_poly.entity_id
_entity_poly.type
_entity_poly.pdbx_seq_one_letter_code
_entity_poly.pdbx_strand_id
1 'polypeptide(L)'
;MMRKKISMPSHLMYDGQDDNLFDNFSAVAQRLGVYTAEDYADILEFLVGRWKVENLTGLSGEGKKAQDYVCGLPPRIRRLEERAQGRVKERPTIPFSWIFNRQVKL
;
A
#
# COMPACT_ATOMS: atom_id res chain seq x y z
N MET A 1 -8.65 10.37 5.73
CA MET A 1 -7.41 9.82 5.15
C MET A 1 -7.57 8.34 4.80
N MET A 2 -7.72 7.43 5.75
CA MET A 2 -7.69 5.99 5.47
C MET A 2 -8.76 5.47 4.49
N ARG A 3 -9.97 6.04 4.50
CA ARG A 3 -10.99 5.72 3.49
C ARG A 3 -10.59 6.09 2.05
N LYS A 4 -9.76 7.13 1.88
CA LYS A 4 -9.26 7.59 0.57
C LYS A 4 -7.99 6.84 0.14
N LYS A 5 -7.41 6.00 1.02
CA LYS A 5 -6.03 5.49 0.96
C LYS A 5 -4.99 6.62 1.06
N ILE A 6 -3.80 6.31 1.52
CA ILE A 6 -2.68 7.26 1.46
C ILE A 6 -2.02 7.09 0.09
N SER A 7 -2.24 8.06 -0.80
CA SER A 7 -1.57 8.07 -2.09
C SER A 7 -0.10 8.40 -1.91
N MET A 8 0.78 7.63 -2.56
CA MET A 8 2.20 7.93 -2.56
C MET A 8 2.44 9.28 -3.26
N PRO A 9 3.38 10.12 -2.78
CA PRO A 9 3.63 11.43 -3.38
C PRO A 9 3.91 11.36 -4.89
N SER A 10 4.65 10.34 -5.32
CA SER A 10 5.04 10.13 -6.71
C SER A 10 4.07 9.24 -7.51
N HIS A 11 2.81 9.11 -7.10
CA HIS A 11 1.84 8.26 -7.81
C HIS A 11 1.50 8.73 -9.25
N LEU A 12 1.90 9.94 -9.63
CA LEU A 12 1.79 10.49 -11.01
C LEU A 12 3.13 10.45 -11.76
N MET A 13 4.04 9.57 -11.37
CA MET A 13 5.36 9.44 -12.00
C MET A 13 5.21 9.00 -13.46
N TYR A 14 5.92 9.71 -14.34
CA TYR A 14 5.89 9.51 -15.79
C TYR A 14 7.27 9.86 -16.37
N ASP A 15 7.78 9.04 -17.29
CA ASP A 15 9.09 9.21 -17.92
C ASP A 15 9.02 9.68 -19.39
N GLY A 16 7.82 9.95 -19.90
CA GLY A 16 7.61 10.30 -21.30
C GLY A 16 7.18 9.13 -22.21
N GLN A 17 7.14 7.90 -21.69
CA GLN A 17 6.79 6.71 -22.48
C GLN A 17 5.93 5.66 -21.74
N ASP A 18 6.05 5.53 -20.42
CA ASP A 18 5.28 4.55 -19.62
C ASP A 18 4.21 5.24 -18.77
N ASP A 19 2.95 5.14 -19.21
CA ASP A 19 1.79 5.69 -18.50
C ASP A 19 1.54 5.04 -17.13
N ASN A 20 2.11 3.85 -16.86
CA ASN A 20 1.93 3.09 -15.62
C ASN A 20 3.23 3.02 -14.80
N LEU A 21 4.16 3.95 -15.01
CA LEU A 21 5.51 3.88 -14.45
C LEU A 21 5.52 3.75 -12.93
N PHE A 22 4.60 4.42 -12.21
CA PHE A 22 4.46 4.26 -10.76
C PHE A 22 4.07 2.85 -10.34
N ASP A 23 3.10 2.24 -11.02
CA ASP A 23 2.63 0.89 -10.70
C ASP A 23 3.71 -0.14 -11.00
N ASN A 24 4.41 0.03 -12.13
CA ASN A 24 5.54 -0.80 -12.53
C ASN A 24 6.70 -0.73 -11.54
N PHE A 25 7.10 0.48 -11.14
CA PHE A 25 8.09 0.69 -10.08
C PHE A 25 7.66 0.06 -8.76
N SER A 26 6.40 0.29 -8.35
CA SER A 26 5.85 -0.23 -7.09
C SER A 26 5.80 -1.75 -7.08
N ALA A 27 5.53 -2.40 -8.23
CA ALA A 27 5.57 -3.85 -8.35
C ALA A 27 6.99 -4.40 -8.10
N VAL A 28 8.01 -3.77 -8.68
CA VAL A 28 9.42 -4.13 -8.43
C VAL A 28 9.79 -3.94 -6.96
N ALA A 29 9.40 -2.82 -6.35
CA ALA A 29 9.65 -2.56 -4.92
C ALA A 29 8.99 -3.60 -4.00
N GLN A 30 7.73 -3.96 -4.29
CA GLN A 30 7.00 -5.02 -3.59
C GLN A 30 7.71 -6.38 -3.75
N ARG A 31 8.13 -6.74 -4.96
CA ARG A 31 8.80 -8.03 -5.21
C ARG A 31 10.16 -8.12 -4.50
N LEU A 32 10.90 -7.01 -4.44
CA LEU A 32 12.19 -6.94 -3.76
C LEU A 32 12.06 -6.80 -2.24
N GLY A 33 10.84 -6.60 -1.71
CA GLY A 33 10.62 -6.39 -0.28
C GLY A 33 11.13 -5.04 0.25
N VAL A 34 11.29 -4.04 -0.63
CA VAL A 34 11.75 -2.70 -0.23
C VAL A 34 10.60 -1.92 0.41
N TYR A 35 9.40 -2.03 -0.16
CA TYR A 35 8.18 -1.50 0.41
C TYR A 35 7.00 -2.33 -0.12
N THR A 36 6.22 -2.87 0.80
CA THR A 36 5.15 -3.82 0.55
C THR A 36 3.80 -3.35 1.10
N ALA A 37 2.71 -4.01 0.72
CA ALA A 37 1.42 -3.77 1.35
C ALA A 37 1.40 -4.19 2.84
N GLU A 38 2.32 -5.07 3.27
CA GLU A 38 2.53 -5.42 4.67
C GLU A 38 3.12 -4.23 5.44
N ASP A 39 4.14 -3.57 4.90
CA ASP A 39 4.71 -2.35 5.49
C ASP A 39 3.64 -1.25 5.65
N TYR A 40 2.72 -1.14 4.69
CA TYR A 40 1.60 -0.21 4.79
C TYR A 40 0.65 -0.55 5.95
N ALA A 41 0.35 -1.84 6.15
CA ALA A 41 -0.46 -2.29 7.27
C ALA A 41 0.25 -2.07 8.61
N ASP A 42 1.56 -2.32 8.67
CA ASP A 42 2.40 -2.15 9.86
C ASP A 42 2.50 -0.69 10.29
N ILE A 43 2.74 0.23 9.34
CA ILE A 43 2.74 1.67 9.62
C ILE A 43 1.38 2.10 10.20
N LEU A 44 0.27 1.59 9.62
CA LEU A 44 -1.06 1.92 10.11
C LEU A 44 -1.30 1.40 11.52
N GLU A 45 -0.95 0.14 11.78
CA GLU A 45 -1.09 -0.49 13.11
C GLU A 45 -0.23 0.23 14.15
N PHE A 46 1.01 0.56 13.80
CA PHE A 46 1.90 1.35 14.63
C PHE A 46 1.28 2.70 15.00
N LEU A 47 0.74 3.44 14.03
CA LEU A 47 0.13 4.74 14.29
C LEU A 47 -1.14 4.64 15.15
N VAL A 48 -1.98 3.61 14.91
CA VAL A 48 -3.15 3.31 15.74
C VAL A 48 -2.75 3.07 17.20
N GLY A 49 -1.74 2.22 17.43
CA GLY A 49 -1.20 1.96 18.76
C GLY A 49 -0.52 3.19 19.39
N ARG A 50 0.30 3.91 18.61
CA ARG A 50 1.07 5.07 19.05
C ARG A 50 0.19 6.23 19.52
N TRP A 51 -0.95 6.43 18.87
CA TRP A 51 -1.97 7.41 19.26
C TRP A 51 -3.04 6.85 20.18
N LYS A 52 -2.95 5.56 20.56
CA LYS A 52 -3.91 4.88 21.45
C LYS A 52 -5.35 5.04 20.96
N VAL A 53 -5.56 4.95 19.64
CA VAL A 53 -6.86 5.24 19.02
C VAL A 53 -7.96 4.34 19.58
N GLU A 54 -7.65 3.08 19.87
CA GLU A 54 -8.58 2.12 20.48
C GLU A 54 -9.04 2.52 21.90
N ASN A 55 -8.20 3.26 22.64
CA ASN A 55 -8.49 3.67 24.01
C ASN A 55 -9.25 5.00 24.11
N LEU A 56 -9.59 5.64 22.99
CA LEU A 56 -10.34 6.89 22.99
C LEU A 56 -11.78 6.65 23.48
N THR A 57 -12.19 7.41 24.49
CA THR A 57 -13.54 7.40 25.07
C THR A 57 -14.24 8.74 24.87
N GLY A 58 -15.56 8.79 25.07
CA GLY A 58 -16.33 10.03 24.94
C GLY A 58 -16.57 10.47 23.49
N LEU A 59 -16.37 9.56 22.52
CA LEU A 59 -16.62 9.82 21.11
C LEU A 59 -18.12 9.82 20.81
N SER A 60 -18.52 10.63 19.82
CA SER A 60 -19.87 10.56 19.23
C SER A 60 -20.09 9.21 18.54
N GLY A 61 -21.34 8.89 18.19
CA GLY A 61 -21.65 7.67 17.43
C GLY A 61 -20.90 7.58 16.09
N GLU A 62 -20.66 8.70 15.42
CA GLU A 62 -19.81 8.76 14.23
C GLU A 62 -18.33 8.55 14.55
N GLY A 63 -17.85 9.17 15.64
CA GLY A 63 -16.48 8.98 16.12
C GLY A 63 -16.16 7.53 16.45
N LYS A 64 -17.09 6.81 17.10
CA LYS A 64 -16.94 5.38 17.39
C LYS A 64 -16.87 4.53 16.11
N LYS A 65 -17.72 4.81 15.12
CA LYS A 65 -17.64 4.14 13.80
C LYS A 65 -16.29 4.41 13.10
N ALA A 66 -15.75 5.61 13.23
CA ALA A 66 -14.44 5.94 12.68
C ALA A 66 -13.31 5.22 13.42
N GLN A 67 -13.37 5.15 14.75
CA GLN A 67 -12.45 4.40 15.59
C GLN A 67 -12.44 2.91 15.22
N ASP A 68 -13.61 2.26 15.20
CA ASP A 68 -13.75 0.84 14.83
C ASP A 68 -13.20 0.58 13.41
N TYR A 69 -13.51 1.47 12.46
CA TYR A 69 -13.02 1.35 11.10
C TYR A 69 -11.49 1.40 11.03
N VAL A 70 -10.86 2.38 11.69
CA VAL A 70 -9.40 2.56 11.64
C VAL A 70 -8.68 1.43 12.39
N CYS A 71 -9.17 1.01 13.56
CA CYS A 71 -8.55 -0.07 14.33
C CYS A 71 -8.69 -1.43 13.65
N GLY A 72 -9.79 -1.67 12.93
CA GLY A 72 -9.99 -2.90 12.16
C GLY A 72 -9.31 -2.92 10.79
N LEU A 73 -8.67 -1.83 10.36
CA LEU A 73 -8.15 -1.71 9.00
C LEU A 73 -6.82 -2.46 8.77
N PRO A 74 -5.81 -2.43 9.67
CA PRO A 74 -4.58 -3.21 9.48
C PRO A 74 -4.80 -4.70 9.20
N PRO A 75 -5.55 -5.47 10.03
CA PRO A 75 -5.75 -6.90 9.76
C PRO A 75 -6.56 -7.14 8.47
N ARG A 76 -7.40 -6.19 8.06
CA ARG A 76 -8.12 -6.28 6.78
C ARG A 76 -7.20 -6.11 5.58
N ILE A 77 -6.22 -5.20 5.66
CA ILE A 77 -5.24 -4.98 4.58
C ILE A 77 -4.37 -6.21 4.40
N ARG A 78 -3.83 -6.79 5.49
CA ARG A 78 -3.00 -8.01 5.45
C ARG A 78 -3.71 -9.16 4.74
N ARG A 79 -4.96 -9.46 5.11
CA ARG A 79 -5.77 -10.50 4.46
C ARG A 79 -6.03 -10.23 2.96
N LEU A 80 -6.14 -8.97 2.57
CA LEU A 80 -6.34 -8.60 1.16
C LEU A 80 -5.05 -8.80 0.36
N GLU A 81 -3.90 -8.45 0.93
CA GLU A 81 -2.60 -8.70 0.32
C GLU A 81 -2.33 -10.19 0.16
N GLU A 82 -2.49 -11.00 1.21
CA GLU A 82 -2.29 -12.46 1.15
C GLU A 82 -3.11 -13.09 0.00
N ARG A 83 -4.36 -12.65 -0.15
CA ARG A 83 -5.23 -13.09 -1.25
C ARG A 83 -4.77 -12.59 -2.62
N ALA A 84 -4.22 -11.38 -2.69
CA ALA A 84 -3.69 -10.83 -3.93
C ALA A 84 -2.44 -11.60 -4.36
N GLN A 85 -1.48 -11.80 -3.45
CA GLN A 85 -0.27 -12.58 -3.71
C GLN A 85 -0.59 -14.02 -4.12
N GLY A 86 -1.55 -14.69 -3.45
CA GLY A 86 -1.99 -16.03 -3.81
C GLY A 86 -2.66 -16.16 -5.18
N ARG A 87 -3.06 -15.05 -5.83
CA ARG A 87 -3.66 -15.02 -7.17
C ARG A 87 -2.68 -14.59 -8.26
N VAL A 88 -1.50 -14.07 -7.90
CA VAL A 88 -0.52 -13.57 -8.86
C VAL A 88 0.16 -14.75 -9.56
N LYS A 89 -0.17 -14.94 -10.85
CA LYS A 89 0.65 -15.72 -11.79
C LYS A 89 1.97 -14.99 -12.06
N GLU A 90 2.92 -15.67 -12.69
CA GLU A 90 4.23 -15.11 -13.05
C GLU A 90 4.10 -13.67 -13.60
N ARG A 91 4.71 -12.73 -12.88
CA ARG A 91 4.73 -11.32 -13.28
C ARG A 91 5.59 -11.15 -14.54
N PRO A 92 5.16 -10.29 -15.48
CA PRO A 92 5.90 -10.07 -16.72
C PRO A 92 7.25 -9.38 -16.45
N THR A 93 8.13 -9.46 -17.43
CA THR A 93 9.39 -8.72 -17.45
C THR A 93 9.22 -7.54 -18.41
N ILE A 94 9.47 -6.32 -17.93
CA ILE A 94 9.22 -5.09 -18.70
C ILE A 94 10.48 -4.21 -18.74
N PRO A 95 10.68 -3.39 -19.79
CA PRO A 95 11.78 -2.43 -19.86
C PRO A 95 11.53 -1.21 -18.96
N PHE A 96 12.61 -0.64 -18.40
CA PHE A 96 12.58 0.65 -17.71
C PHE A 96 13.56 1.64 -18.37
N SER A 97 13.11 2.86 -18.68
CA SER A 97 13.96 3.91 -19.29
C SER A 97 15.17 4.24 -18.42
N TRP A 98 15.00 4.25 -17.10
CA TRP A 98 16.03 4.58 -16.10
C TRP A 98 17.28 3.71 -16.17
N ILE A 99 17.15 2.50 -16.74
CA ILE A 99 18.23 1.53 -16.89
C ILE A 99 18.50 1.19 -18.35
N PHE A 100 18.33 2.18 -19.23
CA PHE A 100 18.58 2.06 -20.68
C PHE A 100 17.70 0.99 -21.34
N ASN A 101 16.41 0.93 -20.98
CA ASN A 101 15.43 -0.03 -21.49
C ASN A 101 15.81 -1.51 -21.24
N ARG A 102 16.72 -1.78 -20.30
CA ARG A 102 16.91 -3.14 -19.78
C ARG A 102 15.65 -3.59 -19.04
N GLN A 103 15.38 -4.89 -19.10
CA GLN A 103 14.14 -5.45 -18.58
C GLN A 103 14.30 -5.99 -17.17
N VAL A 104 13.26 -5.82 -16.36
CA VAL A 104 13.18 -6.31 -14.98
C VAL A 104 11.85 -7.01 -14.78
N LYS A 105 11.87 -8.12 -14.03
CA LYS A 105 10.64 -8.80 -13.59
C LYS A 105 9.89 -7.90 -12.60
N LEU A 106 8.63 -7.60 -12.89
CA LEU A 106 7.73 -6.92 -11.95
C LEU A 106 7.47 -7.76 -10.71
#